data_AF-A0A9X9YXU7-F1
#
_entry.id   AF-A0A9X9YXU7-F1
#
_cell.length_a   1.000
_cell.length_b   1.000
_cell.length_c   1.000
_cell.angle_alpha   90.00
_cell.angle_beta   90.00
_cell.angle_gamma   90.00
#
_symmetry.space_group_name_H-M   'P 1'
#
loop_
_entity.id
_entity.type
_entity.pdbx_description
1 polymer ?
#
loop_
_entity_poly.entity_id
_entity_poly.type
_entity_poly.pdbx_seq_one_letter_code
_entity_poly.pdbx_strand_id
1 'polypeptide(L)'
;MFLTPTLRNTATRHAFFHNGVFSTLEQVLDFYNFRDTNPEKVFPRGADGAVRKYDDLPQKYHANVDVTDPPFDRHPGDKPAMTEQDEADIIAFLKTLTDGYKAEN
;
A
#
# COMPACT_ATOMS: atom_id res chain seq x y z
N MET A 1 6.13 -9.37 12.16
CA MET A 1 4.71 -8.98 12.09
C MET A 1 4.56 -7.66 12.80
N PHE A 2 3.75 -6.75 12.25
CA PHE A 2 3.46 -5.44 12.84
C PHE A 2 1.98 -5.39 13.24
N LEU A 3 1.65 -4.51 14.20
CA LEU A 3 0.26 -4.24 14.55
C LEU A 3 -0.40 -3.42 13.43
N THR A 4 -1.64 -3.76 13.09
CA THR A 4 -2.44 -2.95 12.17
C THR A 4 -2.78 -1.61 12.82
N PRO A 5 -2.35 -0.46 12.25
CA PRO A 5 -2.64 0.85 12.83
C PRO A 5 -4.10 1.24 12.64
N THR A 6 -4.59 2.17 13.46
CA THR A 6 -5.85 2.87 13.16
C THR A 6 -5.70 3.79 11.95
N LEU A 7 -6.78 3.98 11.20
CA LEU A 7 -6.83 4.88 10.04
C LEU A 7 -7.45 6.25 10.38
N ARG A 8 -7.90 6.48 11.61
CA ARG A 8 -8.39 7.80 12.06
C ARG A 8 -7.26 8.83 11.96
N ASN A 9 -7.54 10.00 11.40
CA ASN A 9 -6.57 11.05 11.09
C ASN A 9 -5.44 10.64 10.12
N THR A 10 -5.59 9.56 9.36
CA THR A 10 -4.51 9.13 8.43
C THR A 10 -4.21 10.19 7.37
N ALA A 11 -5.23 10.94 6.92
CA ALA A 11 -5.09 11.97 5.90
C ALA A 11 -4.30 13.22 6.35
N THR A 12 -3.98 13.37 7.64
CA THR A 12 -3.13 14.47 8.13
C THR A 12 -1.65 14.09 8.25
N ARG A 13 -1.31 12.82 7.95
CA ARG A 13 0.06 12.31 8.06
C ARG A 13 0.87 12.63 6.81
N HIS A 14 2.18 12.71 6.98
CA HIS A 14 3.16 12.88 5.89
C HIS A 14 4.11 11.69 5.75
N ALA A 15 3.94 10.65 6.58
CA ALA A 15 4.72 9.42 6.52
C ALA A 15 3.84 8.21 6.90
N PHE A 16 3.88 7.19 6.07
CA PHE A 16 3.03 6.00 6.13
C PHE A 16 3.84 4.70 6.25
N PHE A 17 3.17 3.62 6.64
CA PHE A 17 3.79 2.37 7.14
C PHE A 17 4.66 2.56 8.40
N HIS A 18 5.18 1.45 8.93
CA HIS A 18 5.96 1.42 10.16
C HIS A 18 7.35 2.07 10.02
N ASN A 19 7.85 2.16 8.78
CA ASN A 19 9.16 2.69 8.42
C ASN A 19 9.11 4.06 7.73
N GLY A 20 7.90 4.60 7.47
CA GLY A 20 7.75 5.90 6.81
C GLY A 20 8.10 5.90 5.31
N VAL A 21 8.14 4.72 4.65
CA VAL A 21 8.63 4.60 3.26
C VAL A 21 7.78 5.39 2.25
N PHE A 22 6.49 5.60 2.53
CA PHE A 22 5.61 6.38 1.68
C PHE A 22 5.21 7.69 2.34
N SER A 23 5.00 8.71 1.50
CA SER A 23 4.69 10.08 1.91
C SER A 23 3.26 10.50 1.58
N THR A 24 2.52 9.73 0.78
CA THR A 24 1.14 10.04 0.39
C THR A 24 0.22 8.82 0.53
N LEU A 25 -1.10 9.04 0.60
CA LEU A 25 -2.09 7.96 0.65
C LEU A 25 -2.19 7.23 -0.69
N GLU A 26 -1.93 7.91 -1.81
CA GLU A 26 -1.85 7.35 -3.15
C GLU A 26 -0.77 6.26 -3.20
N GLN A 27 0.45 6.56 -2.73
CA GLN A 27 1.53 5.57 -2.66
C GLN A 27 1.19 4.37 -1.76
N VAL A 28 0.40 4.59 -0.71
CA VAL A 28 -0.08 3.50 0.15
C VAL A 28 -1.04 2.61 -0.63
N LEU A 29 -2.02 3.17 -1.36
CA LEU A 29 -2.96 2.36 -2.12
C LEU A 29 -2.32 1.69 -3.34
N ASP A 30 -1.38 2.37 -4.01
CA ASP A 30 -0.52 1.79 -5.05
C ASP A 30 0.17 0.52 -4.51
N PHE A 31 0.71 0.56 -3.29
CA PHE A 31 1.29 -0.63 -2.66
C PHE A 31 0.27 -1.75 -2.51
N TYR A 32 -0.92 -1.48 -1.94
CA TYR A 32 -1.94 -2.51 -1.81
C TYR A 32 -2.41 -3.08 -3.16
N ASN A 33 -2.47 -2.27 -4.22
CA ASN A 33 -2.98 -2.69 -5.52
C ASN A 33 -1.93 -3.38 -6.41
N PHE A 34 -0.66 -2.96 -6.33
CA PHE A 34 0.40 -3.34 -7.26
C PHE A 34 1.48 -4.25 -6.67
N ARG A 35 1.57 -4.43 -5.35
CA ARG A 35 2.63 -5.25 -4.72
C ARG A 35 2.79 -6.63 -5.35
N ASP A 36 1.70 -7.31 -5.70
CA ASP A 36 1.75 -8.65 -6.28
C ASP A 36 1.52 -8.72 -7.78
N THR A 37 0.80 -7.74 -8.36
CA THR A 37 0.49 -7.69 -9.79
C THR A 37 1.58 -7.00 -10.62
N ASN A 38 2.16 -5.93 -10.08
CA ASN A 38 3.16 -5.05 -10.72
C ASN A 38 4.21 -4.57 -9.68
N PRO A 39 4.99 -5.48 -9.06
CA PRO A 39 5.90 -5.14 -7.97
C PRO A 39 6.94 -4.06 -8.35
N GLU A 40 7.29 -3.93 -9.63
CA GLU A 40 8.17 -2.89 -10.15
C GLU A 40 7.69 -1.46 -9.95
N LYS A 41 6.39 -1.26 -9.70
CA LYS A 41 5.82 0.07 -9.43
C LYS A 41 6.07 0.53 -8.00
N VAL A 42 6.30 -0.41 -7.07
CA VAL A 42 6.31 -0.12 -5.62
C VAL A 42 7.57 -0.58 -4.90
N PHE A 43 8.37 -1.45 -5.53
CA PHE A 43 9.68 -1.87 -5.02
C PHE A 43 10.81 -1.33 -5.88
N PRO A 44 11.98 -1.02 -5.29
CA PRO A 44 13.13 -0.55 -6.04
C PRO A 44 13.70 -1.67 -6.92
N ARG A 45 14.38 -1.26 -8.00
CA ARG A 45 15.21 -2.15 -8.81
C ARG A 45 16.64 -2.20 -8.25
N GLY A 46 17.21 -3.39 -8.26
CA GLY A 46 18.64 -3.60 -7.99
C GLY A 46 19.53 -3.07 -9.11
N ALA A 47 20.84 -3.06 -8.87
CA ALA A 47 21.84 -2.68 -9.87
C ALA A 47 21.85 -3.60 -11.11
N ASP A 48 21.34 -4.83 -10.95
CA ASP A 48 21.11 -5.83 -12.00
C ASP A 48 19.79 -5.63 -12.76
N GLY A 49 19.00 -4.61 -12.42
CA GLY A 49 17.70 -4.31 -13.02
C GLY A 49 16.55 -5.16 -12.50
N ALA A 50 16.81 -6.15 -11.64
CA ALA A 50 15.78 -6.99 -11.03
C ALA A 50 15.00 -6.24 -9.96
N VAL A 51 13.69 -6.51 -9.86
CA VAL A 51 12.83 -5.93 -8.81
C VAL A 51 13.12 -6.62 -7.48
N ARG A 52 13.41 -5.86 -6.42
CA ARG A 52 13.68 -6.40 -5.09
C ARG A 52 12.41 -6.42 -4.25
N LYS A 53 11.58 -7.42 -4.47
CA LYS A 53 10.37 -7.62 -3.68
C LYS A 53 10.74 -8.03 -2.24
N TYR A 54 10.09 -7.42 -1.25
CA TYR A 54 10.36 -7.64 0.18
C TYR A 54 11.81 -7.32 0.57
N ASP A 55 12.34 -6.21 0.05
CA ASP A 55 13.72 -5.75 0.27
C ASP A 55 14.01 -5.29 1.71
N ASP A 56 12.97 -5.14 2.54
CA ASP A 56 13.04 -4.81 3.96
C ASP A 56 12.92 -6.04 4.88
N LEU A 57 12.81 -7.25 4.31
CA LEU A 57 12.59 -8.49 5.07
C LEU A 57 13.66 -9.55 4.71
N PRO A 58 14.39 -10.11 5.69
CA PRO A 58 15.28 -11.23 5.43
C PRO A 58 14.56 -12.42 4.78
N GLN A 59 15.18 -13.04 3.77
CA GLN A 59 14.58 -14.10 2.94
C GLN A 59 13.94 -15.23 3.75
N LYS A 60 14.55 -15.64 4.87
CA LYS A 60 14.03 -16.69 5.76
C LYS A 60 12.64 -16.40 6.34
N TYR A 61 12.18 -15.14 6.29
CA TYR A 61 10.87 -14.73 6.79
C TYR A 61 9.87 -14.39 5.69
N HIS A 62 10.24 -14.51 4.41
CA HIS A 62 9.33 -14.23 3.29
C HIS A 62 8.06 -15.08 3.32
N ALA A 63 8.14 -16.30 3.85
CA ALA A 63 6.97 -17.17 4.05
C ALA A 63 5.94 -16.62 5.07
N ASN A 64 6.29 -15.60 5.85
CA ASN A 64 5.39 -14.96 6.80
C ASN A 64 4.62 -13.77 6.20
N VAL A 65 4.91 -13.41 4.94
CA VAL A 65 4.18 -12.35 4.25
C VAL A 65 2.84 -12.90 3.79
N ASP A 66 1.77 -12.17 4.09
CA ASP A 66 0.43 -12.50 3.60
C ASP A 66 0.36 -12.32 2.08
N VAL A 67 0.02 -13.41 1.41
CA VAL A 67 -0.17 -13.54 -0.04
C VAL A 67 -1.47 -14.28 -0.36
N THR A 68 -2.38 -14.38 0.62
CA THR A 68 -3.61 -15.17 0.53
C THR A 68 -4.87 -14.35 0.72
N ASP A 69 -4.81 -13.26 1.48
CA ASP A 69 -5.96 -12.40 1.67
C ASP A 69 -6.04 -11.33 0.57
N PRO A 70 -7.23 -10.98 0.05
CA PRO A 70 -7.37 -9.86 -0.89
C PRO A 70 -6.91 -8.53 -0.27
N PRO A 71 -6.23 -7.65 -1.04
CA PRO A 71 -5.96 -7.73 -2.48
C PRO A 71 -4.69 -8.51 -2.86
N PHE A 72 -4.00 -9.11 -1.89
CA PHE A 72 -2.68 -9.74 -2.00
C PHE A 72 -2.70 -11.19 -2.51
N ASP A 73 -3.88 -11.72 -2.83
CA ASP A 73 -4.13 -13.04 -3.40
C ASP A 73 -3.87 -13.12 -4.92
N ARG A 74 -3.45 -12.02 -5.54
CA ARG A 74 -3.18 -11.88 -6.98
C ARG A 74 -1.72 -12.16 -7.32
N HIS A 75 -1.45 -12.40 -8.60
CA HIS A 75 -0.12 -12.76 -9.10
C HIS A 75 0.37 -11.77 -10.18
N PRO A 76 1.69 -11.78 -10.48
CA PRO A 76 2.25 -10.88 -11.49
C PRO A 76 1.55 -11.02 -12.84
N GLY A 77 1.08 -9.90 -13.40
CA GLY A 77 0.33 -9.85 -14.65
C GLY A 77 -1.18 -9.99 -14.53
N ASP A 78 -1.71 -10.34 -13.36
CA ASP A 78 -3.16 -10.31 -13.11
C ASP A 78 -3.70 -8.87 -13.14
N LYS A 79 -5.01 -8.74 -13.40
CA LYS A 79 -5.68 -7.45 -13.27
C LYS A 79 -5.62 -7.00 -11.79
N PRO A 80 -5.17 -5.77 -11.50
CA PRO A 80 -5.20 -5.20 -10.15
C PRO A 80 -6.61 -5.24 -9.54
N ALA A 81 -6.66 -5.26 -8.21
CA ALA A 81 -7.90 -5.35 -7.45
C ALA A 81 -8.79 -4.12 -7.61
N MET A 82 -8.15 -2.97 -7.70
CA MET A 82 -8.76 -1.65 -7.71
C MET A 82 -8.42 -0.94 -9.03
N THR A 83 -9.36 -0.15 -9.51
CA THR A 83 -9.12 0.87 -10.53
C THR A 83 -8.57 2.16 -9.88
N GLU A 84 -8.07 3.08 -10.68
CA GLU A 84 -7.65 4.41 -10.19
C GLU A 84 -8.80 5.16 -9.50
N GLN A 85 -10.04 4.97 -9.97
CA GLN A 85 -11.22 5.56 -9.35
C GLN A 85 -11.51 4.93 -7.98
N ASP A 86 -11.38 3.61 -7.86
CA ASP A 86 -11.58 2.93 -6.56
C ASP A 86 -10.56 3.44 -5.53
N GLU A 87 -9.29 3.63 -5.92
CA GLU A 87 -8.27 4.20 -5.03
C GLU A 87 -8.61 5.65 -4.64
N ALA A 88 -9.01 6.48 -5.60
CA ALA A 88 -9.42 7.86 -5.33
C ALA A 88 -10.62 7.93 -4.38
N ASP A 89 -11.60 7.05 -4.54
CA ASP A 89 -12.79 6.97 -3.70
C ASP A 89 -12.45 6.49 -2.28
N ILE A 90 -11.54 5.52 -2.14
CA ILE A 90 -11.03 5.09 -0.83
C ILE A 90 -10.28 6.24 -0.15
N ILE A 91 -9.43 6.98 -0.88
CA ILE A 91 -8.73 8.14 -0.32
C ILE A 91 -9.72 9.23 0.10
N ALA A 92 -10.76 9.48 -0.69
CA ALA A 92 -11.84 10.40 -0.33
C ALA A 92 -12.54 9.95 0.95
N PHE A 93 -12.84 8.66 1.09
CA PHE A 93 -13.38 8.08 2.32
C PHE A 93 -12.42 8.26 3.51
N LEU A 94 -11.12 7.96 3.35
CA LEU A 94 -10.13 8.11 4.42
C LEU A 94 -10.00 9.56 4.90
N LYS A 95 -10.17 10.55 4.02
CA LYS A 95 -10.21 11.98 4.40
C LYS A 95 -11.37 12.29 5.35
N THR A 96 -12.51 11.61 5.21
CA THR A 96 -13.65 11.77 6.14
C THR A 96 -13.36 11.28 7.56
N LEU A 97 -12.34 10.44 7.75
CA LEU A 97 -11.90 9.94 9.05
C LEU A 97 -10.99 10.92 9.80
N THR A 98 -10.86 12.14 9.30
CA THR A 98 -10.09 13.22 9.92
C THR A 98 -10.95 13.95 10.95
N ASP A 99 -10.39 14.22 12.12
CA ASP A 99 -11.08 14.92 13.18
C ASP A 99 -11.47 16.33 12.76
N GLY A 100 -12.72 16.68 13.05
CA GLY A 100 -13.28 17.96 12.62
C GLY A 100 -13.59 18.03 11.13
N TYR A 101 -13.63 16.90 10.41
CA TYR A 101 -14.10 16.85 9.02
C TYR A 101 -15.45 17.55 8.88
N LYS A 102 -15.51 18.48 7.92
CA LYS A 102 -16.73 19.16 7.50
C LYS A 102 -16.94 18.82 6.05
N ALA A 103 -18.08 18.23 5.73
CA ALA A 103 -18.49 18.09 4.34
C ALA A 103 -18.61 19.49 3.73
N GLU A 104 -18.08 19.67 2.53
CA GLU A 104 -18.39 20.86 1.73
C GLU A 104 -19.87 20.76 1.35
N ASN A 105 -20.65 21.77 1.76
CA ASN A 105 -22.07 21.92 1.44
C ASN A 105 -22.26 22.64 0.12
#